data_AF-A0A940PK60-F1
#
_entry.id   AF-A0A940PK60-F1
#
_cell.length_a   1.000
_cell.length_b   1.000
_cell.length_c   1.000
_cell.angle_alpha   90.00
_cell.angle_beta   90.00
_cell.angle_gamma   90.00
#
_symmetry.space_group_name_H-M   'P 1'
#
loop_
_entity.id
_entity.type
_entity.pdbx_description
1 polymer ?
#
loop_
_entity_poly.entity_id
_entity_poly.type
_entity_poly.pdbx_seq_one_letter_code
_entity_poly.pdbx_strand_id
1 'polypeptide(L)'
;MLKKLVIQQIAAYFRSEQWNKTIETLEKGRKIRHMHVYANSILYPHDMAKVVEGYFSKKGYTLQRKIGFLGHGKGITNIYYIHPRQDMAHFELFLTYDSNAVIEPANPNNTRAGTNLEYWEDDFMENYYSKYEFRQPETHEKPIISSYFKSQHWQQSYEFMTSEGTHCHVPVKTSIHPETLAQFGRDAIEAKGWSISKVDSVVYSMKGYDQGKITYLLSSPEMVLELDWEFDADTVIEPRHPELIIKMTEENFKSSVEGLSYYRLDHNDIREVIDLI
;
A
#
# COMPACT_ATOMS: atom_id res chain seq x y z
N MET A 1 34.25 6.96 9.96
CA MET A 1 34.36 5.67 9.24
C MET A 1 33.00 4.98 9.14
N LEU A 2 32.25 4.82 10.24
CA LEU A 2 30.91 4.22 10.25
C LEU A 2 29.90 4.92 9.32
N LYS A 3 29.77 6.26 9.39
CA LYS A 3 28.87 7.04 8.51
C LYS A 3 29.09 6.75 7.01
N LYS A 4 30.35 6.78 6.56
CA LYS A 4 30.71 6.47 5.16
C LYS A 4 30.31 5.03 4.77
N LEU A 5 30.51 4.07 5.67
CA LEU A 5 30.10 2.69 5.45
C LEU A 5 28.57 2.55 5.35
N VAL A 6 27.82 3.24 6.21
CA VAL A 6 26.34 3.29 6.15
C VAL A 6 25.88 3.85 4.81
N ILE A 7 26.38 5.02 4.41
CA ILE A 7 26.06 5.66 3.12
C ILE A 7 26.34 4.70 1.94
N GLN A 8 27.51 4.05 1.94
CA GLN A 8 27.88 3.09 0.89
C GLN A 8 26.95 1.88 0.82
N GLN A 9 26.51 1.35 1.97
CA GLN A 9 25.57 0.23 2.02
C GLN A 9 24.18 0.62 1.53
N ILE A 10 23.69 1.82 1.88
CA ILE A 10 22.41 2.33 1.36
C ILE A 10 22.49 2.43 -0.17
N ALA A 11 23.52 3.08 -0.70
CA ALA A 11 23.69 3.20 -2.14
C ALA A 11 23.83 1.83 -2.84
N ALA A 12 24.51 0.87 -2.20
CA ALA A 12 24.62 -0.49 -2.71
C ALA A 12 23.26 -1.21 -2.78
N TYR A 13 22.36 -1.01 -1.81
CA TYR A 13 21.02 -1.57 -1.84
C TYR A 13 20.19 -1.09 -3.04
N PHE A 14 20.27 0.20 -3.39
CA PHE A 14 19.59 0.75 -4.58
C PHE A 14 20.20 0.28 -5.92
N ARG A 15 21.31 -0.45 -5.89
CA ARG A 15 21.90 -1.18 -7.03
C ARG A 15 21.74 -2.69 -6.92
N SER A 16 21.12 -3.18 -5.85
CA SER A 16 20.96 -4.61 -5.58
C SER A 16 20.00 -5.26 -6.57
N GLU A 17 20.05 -6.60 -6.63
CA GLU A 17 19.13 -7.40 -7.44
C GLU A 17 17.66 -7.13 -7.09
N GLN A 18 17.31 -7.03 -5.80
CA GLN A 18 15.93 -6.75 -5.38
C GLN A 18 15.46 -5.40 -5.91
N TRP A 19 16.27 -4.35 -5.73
CA TRP A 19 15.87 -3.01 -6.18
C TRP A 19 15.81 -2.92 -7.71
N ASN A 20 16.74 -3.55 -8.43
CA ASN A 20 16.67 -3.60 -9.89
C ASN A 20 15.39 -4.31 -10.37
N LYS A 21 15.03 -5.46 -9.77
CA LYS A 21 13.76 -6.16 -10.06
C LYS A 21 12.52 -5.32 -9.73
N THR A 22 12.56 -4.55 -8.64
CA THR A 22 11.52 -3.58 -8.28
C THR A 22 11.32 -2.57 -9.41
N ILE A 23 12.41 -1.99 -9.94
CA ILE A 23 12.33 -1.03 -11.04
C ILE A 23 11.87 -1.68 -12.35
N GLU A 24 12.43 -2.83 -12.72
CA GLU A 24 12.01 -3.60 -13.91
C GLU A 24 10.52 -3.94 -13.85
N THR A 25 10.00 -4.28 -12.67
CA THR A 25 8.58 -4.57 -12.46
C THR A 25 7.74 -3.31 -12.64
N LEU A 26 8.13 -2.17 -12.04
CA LEU A 26 7.43 -0.90 -12.24
C LEU A 26 7.43 -0.44 -13.71
N GLU A 27 8.50 -0.71 -14.45
CA GLU A 27 8.64 -0.39 -15.88
C GLU A 27 7.73 -1.22 -16.79
N LYS A 28 7.15 -2.33 -16.31
CA LYS A 28 6.04 -3.02 -17.00
C LYS A 28 4.76 -2.16 -17.05
N GLY A 29 4.72 -1.05 -16.31
CA GLY A 29 3.68 -0.03 -16.37
C GLY A 29 2.34 -0.50 -15.80
N ARG A 30 1.25 -0.11 -16.46
CA ARG A 30 -0.13 -0.33 -15.99
C ARG A 30 -0.56 -1.79 -15.81
N LYS A 31 0.21 -2.74 -16.34
CA LYS A 31 -0.03 -4.18 -16.10
C LYS A 31 0.16 -4.55 -14.63
N ILE A 32 0.98 -3.79 -13.91
CA ILE A 32 1.18 -3.96 -12.47
C ILE A 32 0.17 -3.08 -11.75
N ARG A 33 -0.62 -3.71 -10.87
CA ARG A 33 -1.64 -3.05 -10.06
C ARG A 33 -1.02 -2.43 -8.82
N HIS A 34 -0.26 -3.24 -8.07
CA HIS A 34 0.39 -2.89 -6.81
C HIS A 34 1.63 -3.76 -6.56
N MET A 35 2.47 -3.36 -5.61
CA MET A 35 3.65 -4.11 -5.21
C MET A 35 4.07 -3.82 -3.76
N HIS A 36 4.61 -4.83 -3.09
CA HIS A 36 5.29 -4.72 -1.81
C HIS A 36 6.76 -5.10 -1.95
N VAL A 37 7.63 -4.25 -1.42
CA VAL A 37 9.07 -4.49 -1.30
C VAL A 37 9.39 -4.66 0.18
N TYR A 38 10.01 -5.77 0.57
CA TYR A 38 10.34 -6.05 1.98
C TYR A 38 11.84 -5.93 2.22
N ALA A 39 12.23 -5.11 3.19
CA ALA A 39 13.61 -4.93 3.60
C ALA A 39 13.77 -4.94 5.12
N ASN A 40 14.94 -5.39 5.58
CA ASN A 40 15.41 -5.19 6.94
C ASN A 40 16.25 -3.92 6.98
N SER A 41 16.12 -3.08 8.01
CA SER A 41 16.91 -1.86 8.11
C SER A 41 16.97 -1.29 9.52
N ILE A 42 18.13 -0.75 9.89
CA ILE A 42 18.32 0.11 11.06
C ILE A 42 17.90 1.57 10.78
N LEU A 43 17.62 1.94 9.53
CA LEU A 43 17.34 3.32 9.16
C LEU A 43 15.94 3.74 9.59
N TYR A 44 15.82 4.97 10.08
CA TYR A 44 14.51 5.50 10.42
C TYR A 44 13.63 5.66 9.16
N PRO A 45 12.35 5.23 9.17
CA PRO A 45 11.52 5.20 7.96
C PRO A 45 11.39 6.53 7.22
N HIS A 46 11.32 7.65 7.94
CA HIS A 46 11.25 8.98 7.32
C HIS A 46 12.51 9.36 6.56
N ASP A 47 13.67 8.90 7.02
CA ASP A 47 14.94 9.20 6.36
C ASP A 47 15.11 8.31 5.13
N MET A 48 14.68 7.05 5.20
CA MET A 48 14.61 6.15 4.04
C MET A 48 13.63 6.66 2.97
N ALA A 49 12.49 7.23 3.36
CA ALA A 49 11.54 7.84 2.42
C ALA A 49 12.18 8.97 1.58
N LYS A 50 13.02 9.82 2.19
CA LYS A 50 13.74 10.88 1.48
C LYS A 50 14.77 10.32 0.50
N VAL A 51 15.42 9.19 0.83
CA VAL A 51 16.33 8.50 -0.10
C VAL A 51 15.54 7.94 -1.29
N VAL A 52 14.37 7.32 -1.05
CA VAL A 52 13.50 6.82 -2.13
C VAL A 52 13.02 7.96 -3.04
N GLU A 53 12.58 9.08 -2.45
CA GLU A 53 12.18 10.27 -3.20
C GLU A 53 13.34 10.84 -4.04
N GLY A 54 14.52 10.99 -3.44
CA GLY A 54 15.72 11.45 -4.14
C GLY A 54 16.16 10.50 -5.26
N TYR A 55 16.02 9.18 -5.08
CA TYR A 55 16.30 8.19 -6.11
C TYR A 55 15.43 8.39 -7.34
N PHE A 56 14.12 8.52 -7.16
CA PHE A 56 13.20 8.73 -8.27
C PHE A 56 13.39 10.10 -8.91
N SER A 57 13.67 11.15 -8.12
CA SER A 57 14.01 12.47 -8.65
C SER A 57 15.26 12.44 -9.54
N LYS A 58 16.32 11.71 -9.15
CA LYS A 58 17.54 11.54 -9.97
C LYS A 58 17.28 10.83 -11.30
N LYS A 59 16.27 9.95 -11.36
CA LYS A 59 15.80 9.31 -12.61
C LYS A 59 14.88 10.21 -13.44
N GLY A 60 14.61 11.44 -12.99
CA GLY A 60 13.72 12.39 -13.65
C GLY A 60 12.24 12.12 -13.39
N TYR A 61 11.91 11.39 -12.32
CA TYR A 61 10.52 11.08 -11.94
C TYR A 61 10.07 11.98 -10.79
N THR A 62 8.84 12.46 -10.86
CA THR A 62 8.18 13.19 -9.78
C THR A 62 7.15 12.28 -9.15
N LEU A 63 7.24 12.02 -7.85
CA LEU A 63 6.23 11.23 -7.15
C LEU A 63 4.86 11.87 -7.34
N GLN A 64 3.87 11.06 -7.70
CA GLN A 64 2.50 11.51 -7.98
C GLN A 64 1.68 11.74 -6.71
N ARG A 65 2.22 11.35 -5.55
CA ARG A 65 1.54 11.34 -4.25
C ARG A 65 2.57 11.58 -3.14
N LYS A 66 2.10 12.17 -2.04
CA LYS A 66 2.82 12.25 -0.77
C LYS A 66 2.99 10.87 -0.18
N ILE A 67 4.16 10.66 0.40
CA ILE A 67 4.50 9.44 1.12
C ILE A 67 3.79 9.44 2.48
N GLY A 68 3.10 8.34 2.78
CA GLY A 68 2.56 8.06 4.11
C GLY A 68 3.44 7.07 4.90
N PHE A 69 3.10 6.86 6.17
CA PHE A 69 3.79 5.88 7.03
C PHE A 69 2.76 5.13 7.86
N LEU A 70 2.81 3.79 7.86
CA LEU A 70 2.00 2.97 8.76
C LEU A 70 2.87 2.10 9.65
N GLY A 71 2.36 1.81 10.83
CA GLY A 71 2.93 0.86 11.77
C GLY A 71 2.15 -0.45 11.78
N HIS A 72 2.85 -1.58 11.73
CA HIS A 72 2.26 -2.93 11.70
C HIS A 72 2.64 -3.75 12.94
N GLY A 73 3.17 -3.09 13.97
CA GLY A 73 3.72 -3.72 15.17
C GLY A 73 5.14 -3.25 15.45
N LYS A 74 5.66 -3.56 16.64
CA LYS A 74 6.99 -3.09 17.07
C LYS A 74 8.08 -3.48 16.06
N GLY A 75 8.77 -2.47 15.54
CA GLY A 75 9.83 -2.58 14.55
C GLY A 75 9.35 -2.79 13.12
N ILE A 76 8.05 -2.90 12.84
CA ILE A 76 7.52 -3.17 11.51
C ILE A 76 6.74 -1.95 11.02
N THR A 77 7.24 -1.33 9.96
CA THR A 77 6.62 -0.15 9.35
C THR A 77 6.55 -0.32 7.83
N ASN A 78 5.77 0.52 7.15
CA ASN A 78 5.87 0.67 5.70
C ASN A 78 5.96 2.16 5.32
N ILE A 79 6.73 2.43 4.28
CA ILE A 79 6.69 3.67 3.52
C ILE A 79 5.61 3.47 2.47
N TYR A 80 4.53 4.23 2.64
CA TYR A 80 3.24 3.91 2.07
C TYR A 80 2.95 4.71 0.80
N TYR A 81 2.40 4.02 -0.21
CA TYR A 81 1.95 4.60 -1.49
C TYR A 81 2.98 5.40 -2.27
N ILE A 82 4.19 4.86 -2.40
CA ILE A 82 5.19 5.42 -3.30
C ILE A 82 4.68 5.23 -4.73
N HIS A 83 4.42 6.33 -5.44
CA HIS A 83 3.89 6.30 -6.81
C HIS A 83 4.80 7.13 -7.73
N PRO A 84 5.81 6.51 -8.38
CA PRO A 84 6.87 7.26 -9.07
C PRO A 84 6.41 8.05 -10.29
N ARG A 85 5.46 7.50 -11.07
CA ARG A 85 4.92 8.09 -12.30
C ARG A 85 3.50 7.60 -12.51
N GLN A 86 2.68 8.42 -13.19
CA GLN A 86 1.26 8.14 -13.44
C GLN A 86 0.99 6.83 -14.21
N ASP A 87 1.95 6.34 -14.98
CA ASP A 87 1.84 5.11 -15.77
C ASP A 87 2.47 3.88 -15.11
N MET A 88 3.02 4.03 -13.89
CA MET A 88 3.56 2.95 -13.09
C MET A 88 2.58 2.54 -11.98
N ALA A 89 2.78 1.34 -11.42
CA ALA A 89 2.09 0.97 -10.20
C ALA A 89 2.52 1.87 -9.03
N HIS A 90 1.63 2.02 -8.04
CA HIS A 90 2.06 2.42 -6.72
C HIS A 90 2.61 1.19 -6.00
N PHE A 91 3.47 1.41 -5.01
CA PHE A 91 4.04 0.32 -4.21
C PHE A 91 4.31 0.78 -2.77
N GLU A 92 4.62 -0.19 -1.92
CA GLU A 92 5.00 0.03 -0.53
C GLU A 92 6.36 -0.58 -0.24
N LEU A 93 7.17 0.13 0.55
CA LEU A 93 8.42 -0.40 1.09
C LEU A 93 8.22 -0.73 2.57
N PHE A 94 8.06 -2.02 2.87
CA PHE A 94 8.01 -2.57 4.22
C PHE A 94 9.42 -2.61 4.81
N LEU A 95 9.57 -2.01 5.99
CA LEU A 95 10.81 -1.95 6.75
C LEU A 95 10.62 -2.67 8.08
N THR A 96 11.39 -3.74 8.27
CA THR A 96 11.55 -4.42 9.55
C THR A 96 12.84 -3.94 10.22
N TYR A 97 12.74 -3.49 11.47
CA TYR A 97 13.88 -3.03 12.24
C TYR A 97 14.87 -4.17 12.50
N ASP A 98 16.11 -3.96 12.09
CA ASP A 98 17.22 -4.84 12.43
C ASP A 98 18.45 -3.98 12.74
N SER A 99 18.95 -4.06 13.98
CA SER A 99 20.13 -3.31 14.41
C SER A 99 21.43 -3.76 13.75
N ASN A 100 21.43 -4.90 13.04
CA ASN A 100 22.60 -5.47 12.38
C ASN A 100 22.64 -5.20 10.87
N ALA A 101 21.55 -4.68 10.29
CA ALA A 101 21.45 -4.40 8.86
C ALA A 101 21.30 -2.90 8.62
N VAL A 102 22.18 -2.31 7.81
CA VAL A 102 21.96 -0.92 7.35
C VAL A 102 20.69 -0.87 6.51
N ILE A 103 20.69 -1.62 5.41
CA ILE A 103 19.49 -2.00 4.67
C ILE A 103 19.82 -3.23 3.82
N GLU A 104 18.94 -4.21 3.81
CA GLU A 104 19.08 -5.41 2.99
C GLU A 104 17.70 -6.00 2.64
N PRO A 105 17.58 -6.80 1.57
CA PRO A 105 16.36 -7.54 1.29
C PRO A 105 15.94 -8.37 2.49
N ALA A 106 14.65 -8.32 2.87
CA ALA A 106 14.15 -9.14 3.97
C ALA A 106 14.31 -10.63 3.65
N ASN A 107 14.52 -11.45 4.68
CA ASN A 107 14.46 -12.90 4.54
C ASN A 107 13.03 -13.29 4.10
N PRO A 108 12.84 -13.97 2.97
CA PRO A 108 11.52 -14.36 2.47
C PRO A 108 10.65 -15.08 3.52
N ASN A 109 11.26 -15.91 4.38
CA ASN A 109 10.55 -16.65 5.43
C ASN A 109 9.93 -15.75 6.52
N ASN A 110 10.38 -14.50 6.62
CA ASN A 110 9.88 -13.51 7.58
C ASN A 110 8.92 -12.51 6.94
N THR A 111 8.59 -12.67 5.65
CA THR A 111 7.66 -11.81 4.92
C THR A 111 6.26 -12.42 4.89
N ARG A 112 5.24 -11.60 4.60
CA ARG A 112 3.85 -12.07 4.52
C ARG A 112 3.64 -13.09 3.39
N ALA A 113 4.40 -12.96 2.31
CA ALA A 113 4.20 -13.68 1.05
C ALA A 113 5.24 -14.78 0.80
N GLY A 114 6.19 -15.00 1.71
CA GLY A 114 7.30 -15.93 1.45
C GLY A 114 8.27 -15.42 0.36
N THR A 115 8.28 -14.12 0.07
CA THR A 115 9.13 -13.43 -0.91
C THR A 115 9.46 -12.03 -0.43
N ASN A 116 10.64 -11.50 -0.79
CA ASN A 116 11.02 -10.13 -0.46
C ASN A 116 10.48 -9.09 -1.48
N LEU A 117 9.85 -9.55 -2.55
CA LEU A 117 9.19 -8.75 -3.56
C LEU A 117 7.91 -9.46 -3.96
N GLU A 118 6.77 -8.82 -3.69
CA GLU A 118 5.43 -9.32 -4.01
C GLU A 118 4.74 -8.29 -4.90
N TYR A 119 4.14 -8.70 -6.02
CA TYR A 119 3.42 -7.80 -6.90
C TYR A 119 2.23 -8.50 -7.55
N TRP A 120 1.26 -7.70 -7.96
CA TRP A 120 0.02 -8.18 -8.59
C TRP A 120 -0.09 -7.59 -9.98
N GLU A 121 -0.15 -8.46 -10.97
CA GLU A 121 -0.45 -8.10 -12.34
C GLU A 121 -1.87 -8.53 -12.74
N ASP A 122 -2.36 -8.00 -13.85
CA ASP A 122 -3.72 -8.29 -14.34
C ASP A 122 -3.98 -9.80 -14.47
N ASP A 123 -3.09 -10.54 -15.14
CA ASP A 123 -3.22 -12.00 -15.34
C ASP A 123 -3.28 -12.75 -14.00
N PHE A 124 -2.50 -12.32 -13.00
CA PHE A 124 -2.56 -12.89 -11.66
C PHE A 124 -3.93 -12.69 -11.03
N MET A 125 -4.47 -11.46 -11.11
CA MET A 125 -5.76 -11.14 -10.51
C MET A 125 -6.91 -11.83 -11.22
N GLU A 126 -6.88 -11.93 -12.56
CA GLU A 126 -7.87 -12.69 -13.34
C GLU A 126 -7.87 -14.17 -12.92
N ASN A 127 -6.70 -14.79 -12.83
CA ASN A 127 -6.57 -16.16 -12.35
C ASN A 127 -7.04 -16.31 -10.90
N TYR A 128 -6.76 -15.33 -10.03
CA TYR A 128 -7.25 -15.34 -8.66
C TYR A 128 -8.78 -15.28 -8.60
N TYR A 129 -9.42 -14.36 -9.33
CA TYR A 129 -10.87 -14.21 -9.34
C TYR A 129 -11.57 -15.46 -9.88
N SER A 130 -10.95 -16.19 -10.82
CA SER A 130 -11.51 -17.42 -11.39
C SER A 130 -11.75 -18.55 -10.37
N LYS A 131 -11.18 -18.45 -9.17
CA LYS A 131 -11.38 -19.41 -8.07
C LYS A 131 -12.73 -19.25 -7.36
N TYR A 132 -13.46 -18.18 -7.66
CA TYR A 132 -14.71 -17.80 -7.02
C TYR A 132 -15.81 -17.61 -8.06
N GLU A 133 -17.05 -17.89 -7.68
CA GLU A 133 -18.22 -17.64 -8.51
C GLU A 133 -18.72 -16.20 -8.36
N PHE A 134 -17.81 -15.23 -8.55
CA PHE A 134 -18.19 -13.83 -8.58
C PHE A 134 -19.20 -13.57 -9.70
N ARG A 135 -20.25 -12.82 -9.39
CA ARG A 135 -21.31 -12.48 -10.34
C ARG A 135 -21.44 -10.98 -10.58
N GLN A 136 -22.11 -10.63 -11.66
CA GLN A 136 -22.57 -9.27 -11.89
C GLN A 136 -23.88 -9.04 -11.12
N PRO A 137 -24.12 -7.82 -10.63
CA PRO A 137 -25.34 -7.52 -9.91
C PRO A 137 -26.52 -7.48 -10.87
N GLU A 138 -27.63 -8.09 -10.45
CA GLU A 138 -28.91 -7.96 -11.13
C GLU A 138 -29.44 -6.52 -11.04
N THR A 139 -30.37 -6.16 -11.92
CA THR A 139 -30.96 -4.82 -11.96
C THR A 139 -31.52 -4.39 -10.60
N HIS A 140 -32.13 -5.30 -9.86
CA HIS A 140 -32.74 -5.02 -8.56
C HIS A 140 -31.70 -4.90 -7.41
N GLU A 141 -30.47 -5.37 -7.61
CA GLU A 141 -29.39 -5.33 -6.62
C GLU A 141 -28.53 -4.07 -6.73
N LYS A 142 -28.46 -3.44 -7.91
CA LYS A 142 -27.69 -2.20 -8.11
C LYS A 142 -28.07 -1.10 -7.08
N PRO A 143 -29.36 -0.85 -6.79
CA PRO A 143 -29.73 0.11 -5.75
C PRO A 143 -29.23 -0.30 -4.35
N ILE A 144 -29.13 -1.59 -4.04
CA ILE A 144 -28.62 -2.09 -2.76
C ILE A 144 -27.15 -1.72 -2.61
N ILE A 145 -26.34 -1.99 -3.64
CA ILE A 145 -24.91 -1.64 -3.66
C ILE A 145 -24.71 -0.12 -3.60
N SER A 146 -25.47 0.65 -4.37
CA SER A 146 -25.42 2.12 -4.30
C SER A 146 -25.83 2.64 -2.91
N SER A 147 -26.76 1.97 -2.22
CA SER A 147 -27.20 2.34 -0.87
C SER A 147 -26.14 1.99 0.17
N TYR A 148 -25.41 0.89 -0.02
CA TYR A 148 -24.27 0.54 0.82
C TYR A 148 -23.20 1.63 0.83
N PHE A 149 -22.82 2.19 -0.31
CA PHE A 149 -21.84 3.30 -0.36
C PHE A 149 -22.38 4.63 0.19
N LYS A 150 -23.66 4.69 0.59
CA LYS A 150 -24.26 5.81 1.36
C LYS A 150 -24.48 5.45 2.83
N SER A 151 -24.19 4.21 3.22
CA SER A 151 -24.40 3.71 4.58
C SER A 151 -23.41 4.32 5.57
N GLN A 152 -23.77 4.27 6.85
CA GLN A 152 -22.90 4.70 7.94
C GLN A 152 -21.54 3.98 7.92
N HIS A 153 -21.52 2.70 7.53
CA HIS A 153 -20.30 1.90 7.43
C HIS A 153 -19.27 2.55 6.49
N TRP A 154 -19.69 2.92 5.28
CA TRP A 154 -18.82 3.59 4.33
C TRP A 154 -18.51 5.05 4.73
N GLN A 155 -19.50 5.79 5.22
CA GLN A 155 -19.30 7.20 5.62
C GLN A 155 -18.28 7.36 6.76
N GLN A 156 -18.19 6.38 7.67
CA GLN A 156 -17.18 6.39 8.73
C GLN A 156 -15.74 6.38 8.19
N SER A 157 -15.49 5.75 7.05
CA SER A 157 -14.16 5.82 6.41
C SER A 157 -13.81 7.25 6.01
N TYR A 158 -14.78 7.99 5.44
CA TYR A 158 -14.59 9.39 5.08
C TYR A 158 -14.35 10.27 6.30
N GLU A 159 -15.18 10.11 7.34
CA GLU A 159 -15.06 10.87 8.58
C GLU A 159 -13.71 10.65 9.25
N PHE A 160 -13.28 9.39 9.33
CA PHE A 160 -11.99 9.03 9.90
C PHE A 160 -10.81 9.59 9.09
N MET A 161 -10.80 9.35 7.78
CA MET A 161 -9.69 9.79 6.90
C MET A 161 -9.60 11.31 6.73
N THR A 162 -10.68 12.05 6.99
CA THR A 162 -10.66 13.53 6.95
C THR A 162 -10.36 14.19 8.30
N SER A 163 -10.30 13.41 9.39
CA SER A 163 -10.05 13.92 10.74
C SER A 163 -8.66 13.56 11.25
N GLU A 164 -8.43 12.28 11.56
CA GLU A 164 -7.22 11.79 12.23
C GLU A 164 -6.60 10.56 11.57
N GLY A 165 -7.28 9.99 10.57
CA GLY A 165 -6.88 8.75 9.92
C GLY A 165 -5.67 8.92 9.00
N THR A 166 -4.70 8.01 9.14
CA THR A 166 -3.62 7.86 8.15
C THR A 166 -3.94 6.77 7.16
N HIS A 167 -4.73 5.76 7.58
CA HIS A 167 -5.18 4.67 6.72
C HIS A 167 -6.36 3.92 7.34
N CYS A 168 -7.30 3.43 6.53
CA CYS A 168 -8.36 2.55 7.01
C CYS A 168 -8.81 1.52 5.98
N HIS A 169 -9.31 0.40 6.49
CA HIS A 169 -10.01 -0.61 5.70
C HIS A 169 -11.49 -0.70 6.09
N VAL A 170 -12.36 -0.82 5.09
CA VAL A 170 -13.80 -1.06 5.26
C VAL A 170 -14.12 -2.51 4.86
N PRO A 171 -14.25 -3.44 5.81
CA PRO A 171 -14.36 -4.86 5.50
C PRO A 171 -15.80 -5.28 5.16
N VAL A 172 -15.99 -5.92 4.01
CA VAL A 172 -17.29 -6.42 3.51
C VAL A 172 -17.25 -7.88 3.13
N LYS A 173 -18.44 -8.49 3.08
CA LYS A 173 -18.71 -9.74 2.38
C LYS A 173 -19.50 -9.46 1.12
N THR A 174 -19.25 -10.20 0.05
CA THR A 174 -19.91 -9.99 -1.25
C THR A 174 -19.72 -11.16 -2.22
N SER A 175 -20.74 -11.41 -3.04
CA SER A 175 -20.70 -12.26 -4.24
C SER A 175 -20.43 -11.46 -5.51
N ILE A 176 -20.40 -10.13 -5.42
CA ILE A 176 -20.25 -9.24 -6.58
C ILE A 176 -18.78 -9.12 -6.94
N HIS A 177 -18.49 -9.19 -8.25
CA HIS A 177 -17.14 -9.09 -8.75
C HIS A 177 -16.44 -7.81 -8.26
N PRO A 178 -15.19 -7.87 -7.75
CA PRO A 178 -14.50 -6.70 -7.18
C PRO A 178 -14.39 -5.52 -8.13
N GLU A 179 -14.11 -5.75 -9.42
CA GLU A 179 -14.07 -4.68 -10.43
C GLU A 179 -15.42 -3.97 -10.61
N THR A 180 -16.54 -4.68 -10.40
CA THR A 180 -17.87 -4.07 -10.43
C THR A 180 -18.11 -3.22 -9.18
N LEU A 181 -17.73 -3.70 -7.99
CA LEU A 181 -17.77 -2.90 -6.76
C LEU A 181 -16.86 -1.67 -6.83
N ALA A 182 -15.70 -1.80 -7.50
CA ALA A 182 -14.78 -0.70 -7.74
C ALA A 182 -15.47 0.46 -8.46
N GLN A 183 -16.31 0.17 -9.46
CA GLN A 183 -17.08 1.21 -10.15
C GLN A 183 -18.12 1.87 -9.25
N PHE A 184 -18.87 1.11 -8.44
CA PHE A 184 -19.85 1.70 -7.52
C PHE A 184 -19.20 2.60 -6.45
N GLY A 185 -18.05 2.18 -5.90
CA GLY A 185 -17.31 3.00 -4.95
C GLY A 185 -16.74 4.26 -5.60
N ARG A 186 -16.27 4.17 -6.86
CA ARG A 186 -15.86 5.34 -7.65
C ARG A 186 -17.00 6.34 -7.78
N ASP A 187 -18.16 5.88 -8.24
CA ASP A 187 -19.34 6.74 -8.41
C ASP A 187 -19.74 7.42 -7.10
N ALA A 188 -19.64 6.71 -5.97
CA ALA A 188 -19.96 7.25 -4.66
C ALA A 188 -18.95 8.30 -4.15
N ILE A 189 -17.66 8.11 -4.42
CA ILE A 189 -16.60 9.07 -4.10
C ILE A 189 -16.75 10.32 -4.98
N GLU A 190 -16.97 10.14 -6.28
CA GLU A 190 -17.15 11.25 -7.23
C GLU A 190 -18.43 12.04 -6.92
N ALA A 191 -19.52 11.38 -6.51
CA ALA A 191 -20.75 12.04 -6.05
C ALA A 191 -20.56 12.89 -4.77
N LYS A 192 -19.52 12.61 -3.98
CA LYS A 192 -19.09 13.45 -2.84
C LYS A 192 -18.30 14.70 -3.28
N GLY A 193 -17.99 14.81 -4.57
CA GLY A 193 -17.16 15.88 -5.13
C GLY A 193 -15.66 15.63 -4.97
N TRP A 194 -15.25 14.39 -4.71
CA TRP A 194 -13.84 14.02 -4.58
C TRP A 194 -13.29 13.45 -5.89
N SER A 195 -11.99 13.64 -6.13
CA SER A 195 -11.32 13.22 -7.36
C SER A 195 -10.49 11.96 -7.13
N ILE A 196 -10.66 10.97 -8.00
CA ILE A 196 -9.89 9.71 -7.98
C ILE A 196 -8.82 9.72 -9.07
N SER A 197 -7.59 9.43 -8.68
CA SER A 197 -6.45 9.26 -9.59
C SER A 197 -6.32 7.84 -10.13
N LYS A 198 -6.59 6.84 -9.30
CA LYS A 198 -6.48 5.42 -9.65
C LYS A 198 -7.39 4.58 -8.76
N VAL A 199 -7.87 3.46 -9.29
CA VAL A 199 -8.55 2.41 -8.53
C VAL A 199 -7.91 1.10 -8.93
N ASP A 200 -7.48 0.32 -7.95
CA ASP A 200 -6.86 -0.98 -8.15
C ASP A 200 -7.56 -2.00 -7.25
N SER A 201 -7.86 -3.19 -7.77
CA SER A 201 -8.30 -4.32 -6.96
C SER A 201 -7.20 -5.39 -6.94
N VAL A 202 -6.78 -5.77 -5.75
CA VAL A 202 -5.70 -6.73 -5.48
C VAL A 202 -6.11 -7.68 -4.35
N VAL A 203 -5.33 -8.73 -4.16
CA VAL A 203 -5.41 -9.60 -2.97
C VAL A 203 -4.08 -9.54 -2.25
N TYR A 204 -4.05 -9.72 -0.94
CA TYR A 204 -2.79 -9.82 -0.21
C TYR A 204 -2.84 -10.94 0.81
N SER A 205 -1.69 -11.57 1.00
CA SER A 205 -1.53 -12.70 1.92
C SER A 205 -1.57 -12.22 3.37
N MET A 206 -2.47 -12.79 4.17
CA MET A 206 -2.59 -12.58 5.61
C MET A 206 -2.51 -13.92 6.34
N LYS A 207 -1.33 -14.26 6.89
CA LYS A 207 -1.10 -15.41 7.81
C LYS A 207 -2.01 -16.64 7.56
N GLY A 208 -1.96 -17.18 6.35
CA GLY A 208 -2.67 -18.41 5.97
C GLY A 208 -3.99 -18.23 5.21
N TYR A 209 -4.43 -17.00 4.95
CA TYR A 209 -5.54 -16.71 4.04
C TYR A 209 -5.27 -15.46 3.19
N ASP A 210 -5.93 -15.37 2.04
CA ASP A 210 -5.85 -14.21 1.16
C ASP A 210 -7.01 -13.25 1.47
N GLN A 211 -6.70 -11.96 1.59
CA GLN A 211 -7.68 -10.90 1.78
C GLN A 211 -7.78 -10.07 0.51
N GLY A 212 -8.98 -10.00 -0.06
CA GLY A 212 -9.27 -9.15 -1.20
C GLY A 212 -9.43 -7.69 -0.79
N LYS A 213 -9.02 -6.77 -1.67
CA LYS A 213 -9.07 -5.34 -1.42
C LYS A 213 -9.24 -4.51 -2.69
N ILE A 214 -10.04 -3.46 -2.60
CA ILE A 214 -10.14 -2.40 -3.61
C ILE A 214 -9.59 -1.12 -3.00
N THR A 215 -8.55 -0.57 -3.63
CA THR A 215 -7.86 0.64 -3.21
C THR A 215 -8.26 1.81 -4.12
N TYR A 216 -8.80 2.88 -3.53
CA TYR A 216 -9.13 4.12 -4.20
C TYR A 216 -8.06 5.17 -3.88
N LEU A 217 -7.23 5.52 -4.84
CA LEU A 217 -6.23 6.57 -4.70
C LEU A 217 -6.82 7.93 -5.06
N LEU A 218 -7.17 8.74 -4.06
CA LEU A 218 -7.78 10.06 -4.28
C LEU A 218 -6.72 11.12 -4.49
N SER A 219 -6.93 12.02 -5.44
CA SER A 219 -6.08 13.19 -5.70
C SER A 219 -6.60 14.46 -5.02
N SER A 220 -7.90 14.54 -4.75
CA SER A 220 -8.52 15.66 -4.04
C SER A 220 -9.74 15.19 -3.24
N PRO A 221 -9.67 15.16 -1.90
CA PRO A 221 -8.47 15.33 -1.09
C PRO A 221 -7.44 14.23 -1.36
N GLU A 222 -6.16 14.52 -1.12
CA GLU A 222 -5.10 13.53 -1.31
C GLU A 222 -5.09 12.52 -0.15
N MET A 223 -5.75 11.39 -0.33
CA MET A 223 -5.86 10.30 0.65
C MET A 223 -6.11 8.96 -0.04
N VAL A 224 -6.19 7.89 0.74
CA VAL A 224 -6.54 6.56 0.25
C VAL A 224 -7.68 5.97 1.04
N LEU A 225 -8.60 5.32 0.33
CA LEU A 225 -9.71 4.57 0.90
C LEU A 225 -9.61 3.14 0.43
N GLU A 226 -9.87 2.19 1.32
CA GLU A 226 -9.80 0.78 1.00
C GLU A 226 -11.07 0.04 1.41
N LEU A 227 -11.63 -0.72 0.47
CA LEU A 227 -12.73 -1.65 0.70
C LEU A 227 -12.15 -3.07 0.68
N ASP A 228 -12.05 -3.70 1.84
CA ASP A 228 -11.63 -5.09 1.94
C ASP A 228 -12.83 -5.98 1.66
N TRP A 229 -12.68 -7.02 0.83
CA TRP A 229 -13.77 -7.93 0.49
C TRP A 229 -13.42 -9.38 0.80
N GLU A 230 -14.41 -10.10 1.32
CA GLU A 230 -14.44 -11.56 1.46
C GLU A 230 -15.54 -12.10 0.54
N PHE A 231 -15.25 -13.16 -0.22
CA PHE A 231 -16.26 -13.79 -1.07
C PHE A 231 -17.30 -14.52 -0.22
N ASP A 232 -18.57 -14.21 -0.47
CA ASP A 232 -19.72 -14.90 0.10
C ASP A 232 -20.79 -15.02 -1.00
N ALA A 233 -21.16 -16.24 -1.38
CA ALA A 233 -22.00 -16.52 -2.53
C ALA A 233 -23.44 -15.98 -2.39
N ASP A 234 -23.93 -15.85 -1.16
CA ASP A 234 -25.32 -15.50 -0.86
C ASP A 234 -25.50 -14.00 -0.57
N THR A 235 -24.40 -13.28 -0.34
CA THR A 235 -24.42 -11.86 0.03
C THR A 235 -24.19 -10.96 -1.16
N VAL A 236 -25.06 -9.96 -1.37
CA VAL A 236 -24.81 -8.89 -2.38
C VAL A 236 -23.65 -8.01 -1.92
N ILE A 237 -23.82 -7.31 -0.80
CA ILE A 237 -22.76 -6.57 -0.11
C ILE A 237 -23.24 -6.26 1.31
N GLU A 238 -22.43 -6.58 2.31
CA GLU A 238 -22.71 -6.24 3.70
C GLU A 238 -21.42 -6.08 4.52
N PRO A 239 -21.44 -5.37 5.66
CA PRO A 239 -20.30 -5.29 6.57
C PRO A 239 -19.87 -6.69 7.06
N ARG A 240 -18.56 -6.99 7.02
CA ARG A 240 -18.02 -8.27 7.52
C ARG A 240 -17.96 -8.34 9.04
N HIS A 241 -17.75 -7.21 9.70
CA HIS A 241 -17.53 -7.11 11.15
C HIS A 241 -18.42 -6.05 11.81
N PRO A 242 -18.71 -6.18 13.12
CA PRO A 242 -19.35 -5.11 13.90
C PRO A 242 -18.47 -3.86 14.01
N GLU A 243 -17.15 -4.06 14.05
CA GLU A 243 -16.19 -2.99 13.87
C GLU A 243 -16.21 -2.56 12.41
N LEU A 244 -16.73 -1.36 12.20
CA LEU A 244 -17.05 -0.83 10.88
C LEU A 244 -15.81 -0.44 10.07
N ILE A 245 -14.69 -0.12 10.71
CA ILE A 245 -13.43 0.12 9.98
C ILE A 245 -12.23 -0.33 10.81
N ILE A 246 -11.23 -0.89 10.14
CA ILE A 246 -9.91 -1.13 10.71
C ILE A 246 -9.12 0.16 10.55
N LYS A 247 -8.80 0.82 11.67
CA LYS A 247 -8.20 2.15 11.72
C LYS A 247 -6.70 2.08 11.92
N MET A 248 -5.97 2.93 11.21
CA MET A 248 -4.57 3.25 11.49
C MET A 248 -4.41 4.76 11.60
N THR A 249 -3.64 5.18 12.60
CA THR A 249 -3.31 6.57 12.90
C THR A 249 -1.80 6.75 12.97
N GLU A 250 -1.36 7.99 13.13
CA GLU A 250 0.04 8.31 13.41
C GLU A 250 0.56 7.63 14.69
N GLU A 251 -0.31 7.37 15.67
CA GLU A 251 0.06 6.70 16.92
C GLU A 251 0.45 5.23 16.69
N ASN A 252 -0.20 4.54 15.74
CA ASN A 252 0.21 3.20 15.35
C ASN A 252 1.63 3.18 14.77
N PHE A 253 1.98 4.21 13.99
CA PHE A 253 3.35 4.36 13.50
C PHE A 253 4.33 4.67 14.65
N LYS A 254 4.01 5.64 15.52
CA LYS A 254 4.85 6.02 16.68
C LYS A 254 5.16 4.83 17.57
N SER A 255 4.14 4.08 17.99
CA SER A 255 4.31 2.87 18.81
C SER A 255 5.12 1.77 18.12
N SER A 256 5.10 1.72 16.78
CA SER A 256 5.91 0.75 16.02
C SER A 256 7.39 1.12 16.01
N VAL A 257 7.76 2.39 16.16
CA VAL A 257 9.16 2.84 16.15
C VAL A 257 9.73 3.19 17.53
N GLU A 258 8.87 3.33 18.54
CA GLU A 258 9.26 3.78 19.87
C GLU A 258 10.22 2.81 20.59
N GLY A 259 11.25 3.38 21.22
CA GLY A 259 12.26 2.64 21.97
C GLY A 259 13.27 1.86 21.12
N LEU A 260 13.22 1.98 19.80
CA LEU A 260 14.18 1.36 18.89
C LEU A 260 15.30 2.32 18.51
N SER A 261 16.53 1.81 18.46
CA SER A 261 17.73 2.60 18.17
C SER A 261 17.95 2.72 16.66
N TYR A 262 17.08 3.47 15.99
CA TYR A 262 17.23 3.75 14.55
C TYR A 262 18.44 4.65 14.28
N TYR A 263 19.16 4.35 13.19
CA TYR A 263 20.14 5.27 12.62
C TYR A 263 19.40 6.38 11.84
N ARG A 264 19.77 7.63 12.11
CA ARG A 264 19.17 8.82 11.47
C ARG A 264 20.12 9.37 10.43
N LEU A 265 19.59 9.73 9.27
CA LEU A 265 20.35 10.39 8.20
C LEU A 265 20.12 11.89 8.26
N ASP A 266 21.19 12.66 8.27
CA ASP A 266 21.12 14.10 8.07
C ASP A 266 20.93 14.46 6.58
N HIS A 267 20.75 15.74 6.28
CA HIS A 267 20.56 16.19 4.89
C HIS A 267 21.78 15.89 3.99
N ASN A 268 23.00 15.98 4.53
CA ASN A 268 24.21 15.68 3.77
C ASN A 268 24.36 14.18 3.51
N ASP A 269 23.98 13.33 4.48
CA ASP A 269 23.94 11.88 4.31
C ASP A 269 23.05 11.50 3.12
N ILE A 270 21.82 12.04 3.09
CA ILE A 270 20.86 11.75 2.03
C ILE A 270 21.42 12.19 0.68
N ARG A 271 21.96 13.42 0.57
CA ARG A 271 22.56 13.91 -0.67
C ARG A 271 23.70 13.01 -1.15
N GLU A 272 24.61 12.62 -0.25
CA GLU A 272 25.75 11.75 -0.60
C GLU A 272 25.29 10.36 -1.05
N VAL A 273 24.26 9.79 -0.42
CA VAL A 273 23.63 8.56 -0.89
C VAL A 273 23.09 8.74 -2.31
N ILE A 274 22.31 9.81 -2.56
CA ILE A 274 21.74 10.07 -3.90
C ILE A 274 22.84 10.26 -4.95
N ASP A 275 23.92 10.96 -4.63
CA ASP A 275 25.04 11.16 -5.57
C ASP A 275 25.71 9.82 -5.95
N LEU A 276 25.78 8.88 -5.01
CA LEU A 276 26.38 7.56 -5.21
C LEU A 276 25.49 6.56 -5.94
N ILE A 277 24.17 6.72 -5.96
CA ILE A 277 23.24 5.80 -6.64
C ILE A 277 23.23 6.05 -8.14
#